data_AF-A0A1Z8TL02-F1
#
_entry.id   AF-A0A1Z8TL02-F1
#
_cell.length_a   1.000
_cell.length_b   1.000
_cell.length_c   1.000
_cell.angle_alpha   90.00
_cell.angle_beta   90.00
_cell.angle_gamma   90.00
#
_symmetry.space_group_name_H-M   'P 1'
#
loop_
_entity.id
_entity.type
_entity.pdbx_description
1 polymer ?
#
loop_
_entity_poly.entity_id
_entity_poly.type
_entity_poly.pdbx_seq_one_letter_code
_entity_poly.pdbx_strand_id
1 'polypeptide(L)'
;RAAYLAKGKTQSLLWGITRPEGGRGAGFTGGHHHRNWAIDGYRQLVLNTIAWIAGEKVPPSGVPTYPVTEDELNENLDDYGDKTNRVKLPTKADITFTPGPWMTPEEHAESRRKPKKKK
;
A
#
# COMPACT_ATOMS: atom_id res chain seq x y z
N ARG A 1 -3.75 5.66 -19.88
CA ARG A 1 -4.71 6.75 -20.24
C ARG A 1 -5.60 7.15 -19.06
N ALA A 2 -6.39 6.25 -18.46
CA ALA A 2 -7.27 6.58 -17.32
C ALA A 2 -6.54 7.21 -16.11
N ALA A 3 -5.38 6.65 -15.71
CA ALA A 3 -4.58 7.19 -14.60
C ALA A 3 -4.12 8.64 -14.84
N TYR A 4 -3.68 8.98 -16.06
CA TYR A 4 -3.29 10.34 -16.42
C TYR A 4 -4.48 11.31 -16.33
N LEU A 5 -5.66 10.90 -16.79
CA LEU A 5 -6.90 11.70 -16.72
C LEU A 5 -7.45 11.85 -15.29
N ALA A 6 -7.04 10.99 -14.37
CA ALA A 6 -7.42 11.03 -12.96
C ALA A 6 -6.45 11.85 -12.10
N LYS A 7 -5.39 12.42 -12.70
CA LYS A 7 -4.42 13.28 -12.01
C LYS A 7 -5.12 14.42 -11.26
N GLY A 8 -4.72 14.63 -10.00
CA GLY A 8 -5.25 15.69 -9.14
C GLY A 8 -6.67 15.45 -8.60
N LYS A 9 -7.31 14.33 -8.97
CA LYS A 9 -8.63 13.97 -8.46
C LYS A 9 -8.51 13.11 -7.22
N THR A 10 -9.35 13.38 -6.23
CA THR A 10 -9.49 12.56 -5.03
C THR A 10 -9.79 11.10 -5.41
N GLN A 11 -9.12 10.17 -4.73
CA GLN A 11 -9.32 8.73 -4.90
C GLN A 11 -9.78 8.12 -3.58
N SER A 12 -10.73 7.19 -3.67
CA SER A 12 -11.09 6.37 -2.51
C SER A 12 -10.02 5.30 -2.33
N LEU A 13 -9.32 5.32 -1.19
CA LEU A 13 -8.28 4.33 -0.86
C LEU A 13 -8.78 3.27 0.11
N LEU A 14 -9.73 3.62 0.97
CA LEU A 14 -10.42 2.74 1.92
C LEU A 14 -11.92 3.05 1.89
N TRP A 15 -12.76 2.03 1.92
CA TRP A 15 -14.21 2.18 2.02
C TRP A 15 -14.81 1.06 2.85
N GLY A 16 -15.96 1.33 3.49
CA GLY A 16 -16.73 0.36 4.26
C GLY A 16 -18.17 0.28 3.77
N ILE A 17 -18.79 -0.89 3.92
CA ILE A 17 -20.21 -1.14 3.68
C ILE A 17 -20.82 -1.81 4.91
N THR A 18 -22.06 -1.44 5.23
CA THR A 18 -22.90 -2.13 6.22
C THR A 18 -24.14 -2.63 5.49
N ARG A 19 -24.40 -3.93 5.55
CA ARG A 19 -25.59 -4.54 4.97
C ARG A 19 -26.81 -4.31 5.88
N PRO A 20 -28.04 -4.33 5.33
CA PRO A 20 -29.26 -4.14 6.12
C PRO A 20 -29.35 -5.10 7.32
N GLU A 21 -28.92 -6.34 7.16
CA GLU A 21 -28.87 -7.36 8.22
C GLU A 21 -27.71 -7.18 9.23
N GLY A 22 -26.94 -6.09 9.13
CA GLY A 22 -25.90 -5.71 10.09
C GLY A 22 -24.47 -6.17 9.75
N GLY A 23 -24.30 -7.04 8.75
CA GLY A 23 -22.99 -7.49 8.30
C GLY A 23 -22.14 -6.34 7.73
N ARG A 24 -20.85 -6.28 8.08
CA ARG A 24 -19.93 -5.22 7.65
C ARG A 24 -18.85 -5.77 6.73
N GLY A 25 -18.35 -4.93 5.82
CA GLY A 25 -17.23 -5.26 4.94
C GLY A 25 -16.46 -4.00 4.56
N ALA A 26 -15.17 -4.14 4.23
CA ALA A 26 -14.36 -3.02 3.77
C ALA A 26 -13.43 -3.44 2.63
N GLY A 27 -13.00 -2.46 1.84
CA GLY A 27 -11.96 -2.63 0.83
C GLY A 27 -10.86 -1.59 0.99
N PHE A 28 -9.63 -1.97 0.65
CA PHE A 28 -8.44 -1.15 0.81
C PHE A 28 -7.46 -1.37 -0.35
N THR A 29 -7.01 -0.31 -1.02
CA THR A 29 -6.11 -0.42 -2.18
C THR A 29 -4.62 -0.42 -1.82
N GLY A 30 -4.26 -0.23 -0.56
CA GLY A 30 -2.87 0.00 -0.18
C GLY A 30 -1.98 -1.25 -0.09
N GLY A 31 -2.55 -2.47 -0.07
CA GLY A 31 -1.84 -3.69 0.38
C GLY A 31 -0.71 -4.22 -0.52
N HIS A 32 -0.31 -3.51 -1.58
CA HIS A 32 0.71 -4.00 -2.53
C HIS A 32 2.16 -3.85 -2.02
N HIS A 33 2.48 -2.76 -1.32
CA HIS A 33 3.84 -2.52 -0.85
C HIS A 33 4.04 -3.10 0.54
N HIS A 34 4.63 -4.30 0.62
CA HIS A 34 4.83 -5.03 1.88
C HIS A 34 5.54 -4.20 2.97
N ARG A 35 6.49 -3.34 2.59
CA ARG A 35 7.22 -2.44 3.51
C ARG A 35 6.30 -1.51 4.32
N ASN A 36 5.10 -1.22 3.82
CA ASN A 36 4.13 -0.39 4.55
C ASN A 36 3.67 -1.03 5.86
N TRP A 37 3.75 -2.35 6.00
CA TRP A 37 3.40 -3.04 7.24
C TRP A 37 4.32 -2.69 8.41
N ALA A 38 5.49 -2.08 8.16
CA ALA A 38 6.34 -1.52 9.20
C ALA A 38 5.87 -0.14 9.71
N ILE A 39 4.94 0.52 9.02
CA ILE A 39 4.37 1.82 9.42
C ILE A 39 3.22 1.62 10.41
N ASP A 40 3.33 2.24 11.58
CA ASP A 40 2.39 2.01 12.69
C ASP A 40 0.95 2.42 12.40
N GLY A 41 0.75 3.65 11.90
CA GLY A 41 -0.59 4.11 11.51
C GLY A 41 -1.22 3.27 10.39
N TYR A 42 -0.41 2.61 9.56
CA TYR A 42 -0.88 1.73 8.50
C TYR A 42 -1.45 0.43 9.08
N ARG A 43 -0.73 -0.18 10.02
CA ARG A 43 -1.22 -1.35 10.77
C ARG A 43 -2.46 -1.00 11.58
N GLN A 44 -2.44 0.13 12.30
CA GLN A 44 -3.57 0.54 13.12
C GLN A 44 -4.83 0.78 12.27
N LEU A 45 -4.71 1.38 11.08
CA LEU A 45 -5.82 1.53 10.14
C LEU A 45 -6.45 0.19 9.78
N VAL A 46 -5.63 -0.82 9.45
CA VAL A 46 -6.10 -2.16 9.08
C VAL A 46 -6.71 -2.88 10.27
N LEU A 47 -6.10 -2.82 11.46
CA LEU A 47 -6.63 -3.43 12.68
C LEU A 47 -7.96 -2.80 13.10
N ASN A 48 -8.08 -1.46 13.05
CA ASN A 48 -9.34 -0.76 13.27
C ASN A 48 -10.43 -1.24 12.30
N THR A 49 -10.06 -1.43 11.04
CA THR A 49 -10.99 -1.93 9.99
C THR A 49 -11.44 -3.36 10.28
N ILE A 50 -10.52 -4.25 10.69
CA ILE A 50 -10.84 -5.64 11.06
C ILE A 50 -11.77 -5.68 12.27
N ALA A 51 -11.45 -4.94 13.34
CA ALA A 51 -12.30 -4.87 14.53
C ALA A 51 -13.70 -4.37 14.16
N TRP A 52 -13.79 -3.31 13.34
CA TRP A 52 -15.07 -2.79 12.88
C TRP A 52 -15.85 -3.82 12.06
N ILE A 53 -15.22 -4.54 11.13
CA ILE A 53 -15.84 -5.60 10.33
C ILE A 53 -16.39 -6.71 11.22
N ALA A 54 -15.62 -7.10 12.25
CA ALA A 54 -16.00 -8.14 13.20
C ALA A 54 -17.20 -7.75 14.11
N GLY A 55 -17.69 -6.51 14.01
CA GLY A 55 -18.79 -6.00 14.83
C GLY A 55 -18.32 -5.30 16.11
N GLU A 56 -17.02 -5.33 16.39
CA GLU A 56 -16.44 -4.76 17.60
C GLU A 56 -16.41 -3.23 17.58
N LYS A 57 -16.30 -2.64 18.78
CA LYS A 57 -16.11 -1.20 18.95
C LYS A 57 -14.62 -0.87 18.82
N VAL A 58 -14.28 -0.01 17.86
CA VAL A 58 -12.93 0.52 17.73
C VAL A 58 -12.63 1.48 18.90
N PRO A 59 -11.51 1.33 19.62
CA PRO A 59 -11.14 2.26 20.68
C PRO A 59 -10.95 3.70 20.15
N PRO A 60 -11.23 4.75 20.94
CA PRO A 60 -10.98 6.14 20.52
C PRO A 60 -9.51 6.43 20.17
N SER A 61 -8.58 5.72 20.82
CA SER A 61 -7.14 5.77 20.54
C SER A 61 -6.70 4.85 19.39
N GLY A 62 -7.63 4.15 18.76
CA GLY A 62 -7.36 3.04 17.84
C GLY A 62 -6.98 1.74 18.55
N VAL A 63 -7.05 0.63 17.81
CA VAL A 63 -6.55 -0.68 18.23
C VAL A 63 -5.04 -0.56 18.46
N PRO A 64 -4.51 -1.02 19.60
CA PRO A 64 -3.08 -1.00 19.86
C PRO A 64 -2.28 -1.79 18.83
N THR A 65 -1.13 -1.25 18.46
CA THR A 65 -0.11 -1.86 17.60
C THR A 65 1.22 -1.88 18.34
N TYR A 66 2.18 -2.64 17.80
CA TYR A 66 3.58 -2.57 18.22
C TYR A 66 4.50 -2.33 17.02
N PRO A 67 5.70 -1.75 17.23
CA PRO A 67 6.68 -1.60 16.18
C PRO A 67 7.19 -2.96 15.68
N VAL A 68 7.00 -3.22 14.40
CA VAL A 68 7.48 -4.44 13.73
C VAL A 68 8.98 -4.33 13.45
N THR A 69 9.72 -5.39 13.74
CA THR A 69 11.16 -5.51 13.46
C THR A 69 11.43 -5.85 12.00
N GLU A 70 12.69 -5.71 11.55
CA GLU A 70 13.04 -6.16 10.20
C GLU A 70 12.85 -7.67 10.03
N ASP A 71 13.12 -8.47 11.06
CA ASP A 71 12.95 -9.92 10.99
C ASP A 71 11.48 -10.30 10.82
N GLU A 72 10.59 -9.78 11.67
CA GLU A 72 9.14 -10.00 11.56
C GLU A 72 8.57 -9.56 10.20
N LEU A 73 9.07 -8.45 9.63
CA LEU A 73 8.64 -7.98 8.31
C LEU A 73 9.01 -8.95 7.19
N ASN A 74 10.07 -9.74 7.38
CA ASN A 74 10.55 -10.71 6.42
C ASN A 74 10.12 -12.15 6.72
N GLU A 75 9.40 -12.38 7.81
CA GLU A 75 8.84 -13.69 8.13
C GLU A 75 7.85 -14.12 7.04
N ASN A 76 7.98 -15.38 6.59
CA ASN A 76 7.10 -16.00 5.60
C ASN A 76 7.08 -15.32 4.21
N LEU A 77 8.09 -14.50 3.88
CA LEU A 77 8.28 -14.07 2.50
C LEU A 77 8.73 -15.23 1.62
N ASP A 78 8.34 -15.18 0.34
CA ASP A 78 8.80 -16.14 -0.67
C ASP A 78 10.34 -16.19 -0.69
N ASP A 79 10.88 -17.41 -0.60
CA ASP A 79 12.31 -17.66 -0.74
C ASP A 79 12.68 -17.90 -2.21
N TYR A 80 13.53 -17.02 -2.73
CA TYR A 80 14.13 -17.08 -4.05
C TYR A 80 15.63 -17.43 -4.00
N GLY A 81 16.12 -18.01 -2.89
CA GLY A 81 17.53 -18.36 -2.66
C GLY A 81 18.43 -17.13 -2.68
N ASP A 82 19.50 -17.18 -3.47
CA ASP A 82 20.46 -16.06 -3.61
C ASP A 82 19.82 -14.76 -4.14
N LYS A 83 18.60 -14.81 -4.67
CA LYS A 83 17.86 -13.66 -5.19
C LYS A 83 16.87 -13.08 -4.18
N THR A 84 16.74 -13.68 -2.99
CA THR A 84 15.83 -13.21 -1.95
C THR A 84 16.25 -11.83 -1.46
N ASN A 85 15.44 -10.82 -1.78
CA ASN A 85 15.65 -9.46 -1.31
C ASN A 85 14.90 -9.26 0.00
N ARG A 86 15.65 -9.04 1.09
CA ARG A 86 15.05 -8.67 2.37
C ARG A 86 14.48 -7.26 2.33
N VAL A 87 13.27 -7.10 2.83
CA VAL A 87 12.59 -5.82 2.99
C VAL A 87 13.17 -5.10 4.21
N LYS A 88 13.74 -3.92 3.99
CA LYS A 88 14.27 -3.06 5.07
C LYS A 88 13.17 -2.24 5.73
N LEU A 89 13.37 -1.83 6.98
CA LEU A 89 12.45 -0.89 7.63
C LEU A 89 12.39 0.45 6.88
N PRO A 90 11.22 1.10 6.79
CA PRO A 90 11.06 2.39 6.12
C PRO A 90 11.87 3.48 6.83
N THR A 91 12.45 4.36 6.02
CA THR A 91 13.15 5.56 6.44
C THR A 91 12.29 6.79 6.15
N LYS A 92 12.65 7.96 6.69
CA LYS A 92 11.94 9.21 6.39
C LYS A 92 11.92 9.51 4.88
N ALA A 93 12.98 9.16 4.16
CA ALA A 93 13.05 9.37 2.71
C ALA A 93 11.99 8.57 1.93
N ASP A 94 11.52 7.45 2.47
CA ASP A 94 10.52 6.61 1.80
C ASP A 94 9.09 7.19 1.87
N ILE A 95 8.83 8.07 2.85
CA ILE A 95 7.53 8.71 3.05
C ILE A 95 7.51 10.16 2.58
N THR A 96 8.68 10.76 2.37
CA THR A 96 8.82 12.11 1.80
C THR A 96 9.27 11.99 0.35
N PHE A 97 8.33 12.04 -0.58
CA PHE A 97 8.64 12.03 -2.00
C PHE A 97 7.97 13.20 -2.72
N THR A 98 8.72 13.81 -3.63
CA THR A 98 8.18 14.81 -4.57
C THR A 98 7.83 14.06 -5.86
N PRO A 99 6.55 14.07 -6.28
CA PRO A 99 6.15 13.51 -7.56
C PRO A 99 6.99 14.09 -8.70
N GLY A 100 7.57 13.20 -9.50
CA GLY A 100 8.17 13.59 -10.78
C GLY A 100 7.12 14.15 -11.75
N PRO A 101 7.56 14.67 -12.91
CA PRO A 101 6.64 15.17 -13.92
C PRO A 101 5.69 14.06 -14.38
N TRP A 102 4.42 14.41 -14.55
CA TRP A 102 3.41 13.49 -15.06
C TRP A 102 3.56 13.33 -16.56
N MET A 103 3.79 12.11 -17.02
CA MET A 103 3.86 11.79 -18.45
C MET A 103 2.48 11.50 -19.03
N THR A 104 2.24 11.93 -20.26
CA THR A 104 1.13 11.45 -21.08
C THR A 104 1.30 9.94 -21.38
N PRO A 105 0.22 9.23 -21.75
CA PRO A 105 0.33 7.84 -22.20
C PRO A 105 1.35 7.64 -23.33
N GLU A 106 1.44 8.59 -24.25
CA GLU A 106 2.35 8.58 -25.39
C GLU A 106 3.80 8.75 -24.94
N GLU A 107 4.09 9.74 -24.11
CA GLU A 107 5.42 9.98 -23.53
C GLU A 107 5.90 8.77 -22.70
N HIS A 108 5.00 8.16 -21.93
CA HIS A 108 5.31 6.97 -21.14
C HIS A 108 5.55 5.72 -22.03
N ALA A 109 4.88 5.62 -23.19
CA ALA A 109 5.14 4.55 -24.15
C ALA A 109 6.49 4.75 -24.86
N GLU A 110 6.83 5.98 -25.21
CA GLU A 110 8.12 6.34 -25.82
C GLU A 110 9.29 6.10 -24.87
N SER A 111 9.17 6.49 -23.59
CA SER A 111 10.24 6.27 -22.61
C SER A 111 10.55 4.78 -22.36
N ARG A 112 9.57 3.89 -22.60
CA ARG A 112 9.75 2.43 -22.50
C ARG A 112 10.27 1.78 -23.77
N ARG A 113 10.34 2.49 -24.91
CA ARG A 113 10.91 1.93 -26.15
C ARG A 113 12.41 1.71 -25.96
N LYS A 114 12.83 0.45 -25.85
CA LYS A 114 14.25 0.10 -25.89
C LYS A 114 14.84 0.48 -27.25
N PRO A 115 16.01 1.13 -27.31
CA PRO A 115 16.69 1.34 -28.58
C PRO A 115 17.00 -0.01 -29.22
N LYS A 116 16.76 -0.14 -30.52
CA LYS A 116 17.17 -1.33 -31.28
C LYS A 116 18.69 -1.47 -31.14
N LYS A 117 19.16 -2.61 -30.62
CA LYS A 117 20.59 -2.96 -30.70
C LYS A 117 21.00 -2.90 -32.17
N LYS A 118 21.96 -2.03 -32.52
CA LYS A 118 22.59 -2.05 -33.84
C LYS A 118 23.24 -3.43 -34.00
N LYS A 119 22.86 -4.15 -35.07
CA LYS A 119 23.52 -5.38 -35.50
C LYS A 119 24.88 -5.04 -36.09
#